data_AF-A0A955MFL0-F1
#
_entry.id   AF-A0A955MFL0-F1
#
_cell.length_a   1.000
_cell.length_b   1.000
_cell.length_c   1.000
_cell.angle_alpha   90.00
_cell.angle_beta   90.00
_cell.angle_gamma   90.00
#
_symmetry.space_group_name_H-M   'P 1'
#
loop_
_entity.id
_entity.type
_entity.pdbx_description
1 polymer ?
#
loop_
_entity_poly.entity_id
_entity_poly.type
_entity_poly.pdbx_seq_one_letter_code
_entity_poly.pdbx_strand_id
1 'polypeptide(L)'
;MKLNPVDILPFIGVLGIGFFLIIETRIPQRMWHMSRWKHCFVNLSLSFCNLIIVDTFFVTLLQKSVVFDHLKIINIFELLGLNAFLRIALCIILFDMMMYFWHRLNHKVPLLWRFHRVH
;
A
#
# COMPACT_ATOMS: atom_id res chain seq x y z
N MET A 1 -2.55 -1.77 -31.45
CA MET A 1 -1.70 -2.10 -30.28
C MET A 1 -2.64 -2.39 -29.12
N LYS A 2 -2.70 -3.63 -28.60
CA LYS A 2 -3.56 -3.95 -27.44
C LYS A 2 -2.86 -3.44 -26.18
N LEU A 3 -3.48 -2.52 -25.45
CA LEU A 3 -2.98 -2.09 -24.14
C LEU A 3 -3.18 -3.24 -23.14
N ASN A 4 -2.15 -3.58 -22.38
CA ASN A 4 -2.29 -4.54 -21.28
C ASN A 4 -3.01 -3.87 -20.10
N PRO A 5 -3.70 -4.62 -19.23
CA PRO A 5 -4.34 -4.07 -18.04
C PRO A 5 -3.39 -3.26 -17.15
N VAL A 6 -2.11 -3.64 -17.13
CA VAL A 6 -1.05 -2.95 -16.37
C VAL A 6 -0.74 -1.57 -16.96
N ASP A 7 -0.82 -1.42 -18.28
CA ASP A 7 -0.54 -0.15 -18.97
C ASP A 7 -1.64 0.90 -18.70
N ILE A 8 -2.83 0.45 -18.30
CA ILE A 8 -4.01 1.30 -18.04
C ILE A 8 -4.03 1.80 -16.59
N LEU A 9 -3.38 1.07 -15.67
CA LEU A 9 -3.44 1.32 -14.23
C LEU A 9 -2.97 2.73 -13.80
N PRO A 10 -1.90 3.31 -14.37
CA PRO A 10 -1.48 4.68 -14.05
C PRO A 10 -2.54 5.72 -14.43
N PHE A 11 -3.22 5.52 -15.56
CA PHE A 11 -4.27 6.42 -16.03
C PHE A 11 -5.49 6.40 -15.10
N ILE A 12 -5.89 5.21 -14.64
CA ILE A 12 -6.97 5.07 -13.65
C ILE A 12 -6.61 5.81 -12.35
N GLY A 13 -5.36 5.68 -11.89
CA GLY A 13 -4.87 6.38 -10.71
C GLY A 13 -4.97 7.90 -10.84
N VAL A 14 -4.49 8.45 -11.95
CA VAL A 14 -4.55 9.91 -12.23
C VAL A 14 -6.00 10.39 -12.34
N LEU A 15 -6.85 9.65 -13.04
CA LEU A 15 -8.28 9.98 -13.18
C LEU A 15 -8.99 9.95 -11.81
N GLY A 16 -8.67 8.97 -10.96
CA GLY A 16 -9.20 8.87 -9.61
C GLY A 16 -8.82 10.08 -8.75
N ILE A 17 -7.53 10.48 -8.76
CA ILE A 17 -7.07 11.69 -8.04
C ILE A 17 -7.82 12.93 -8.53
N GLY A 18 -7.93 13.10 -9.85
CA GLY A 18 -8.67 14.23 -10.44
C GLY A 18 -10.14 14.26 -10.01
N PHE A 19 -10.80 13.10 -10.05
CA PHE A 19 -12.18 12.94 -9.60
C PHE A 19 -12.37 13.35 -8.14
N PHE A 20 -11.52 12.88 -7.23
CA PHE A 20 -11.61 13.24 -5.81
C PHE A 20 -11.28 14.72 -5.56
N LEU A 21 -10.33 15.32 -6.29
CA LEU A 21 -10.05 16.76 -6.17
C LEU A 21 -11.23 17.63 -6.62
N ILE A 22 -11.97 17.18 -7.65
CA ILE A 22 -13.19 17.86 -8.10
C ILE A 22 -14.26 17.77 -7.01
N ILE A 23 -14.51 16.58 -6.45
CA ILE A 23 -15.46 16.40 -5.34
C ILE A 23 -15.08 17.26 -4.14
N GLU A 24 -13.81 17.22 -3.73
CA GLU A 24 -13.30 18.01 -2.61
C GLU A 24 -13.50 19.52 -2.83
N THR A 25 -13.40 20.00 -4.08
CA THR A 25 -13.65 21.41 -4.42
C THR A 25 -15.14 21.77 -4.36
N ARG A 26 -16.01 20.84 -4.76
CA ARG A 26 -17.46 21.06 -4.84
C ARG A 26 -18.18 20.85 -3.51
N ILE A 27 -17.68 19.92 -2.69
CA ILE A 27 -18.27 19.49 -1.43
C ILE A 27 -17.16 19.39 -0.37
N PRO A 28 -16.61 20.53 0.10
CA PRO A 28 -15.53 20.51 1.08
C PRO A 28 -16.05 20.02 2.44
N GLN A 29 -15.48 18.91 2.93
CA GLN A 29 -15.79 18.34 4.25
C GLN A 29 -14.98 18.96 5.39
N ARG A 30 -13.93 19.72 5.06
CA ARG A 30 -13.06 20.42 6.02
C ARG A 30 -12.67 21.79 5.45
N MET A 31 -12.55 22.77 6.33
CA MET A 31 -12.03 24.09 5.95
C MET A 31 -10.52 24.03 5.72
N TRP A 32 -10.03 24.73 4.71
CA TRP A 32 -8.60 24.82 4.43
C TRP A 32 -7.93 25.78 5.41
N HIS A 33 -7.06 25.26 6.26
CA HIS A 33 -6.23 26.06 7.17
C HIS A 33 -4.85 26.43 6.57
N MET A 34 -4.56 25.94 5.36
CA MET A 34 -3.32 26.20 4.64
C MET A 34 -3.58 26.22 3.12
N SER A 35 -2.64 26.79 2.37
CA SER A 35 -2.68 26.77 0.90
C SER A 35 -2.81 25.34 0.37
N ARG A 36 -3.80 25.13 -0.51
CA ARG A 36 -4.05 23.85 -1.17
C ARG A 36 -2.84 23.35 -1.95
N TRP A 37 -2.12 24.26 -2.61
CA TRP A 37 -0.89 23.95 -3.33
C TRP A 37 0.21 23.42 -2.40
N LYS A 38 0.39 24.07 -1.23
CA LYS A 38 1.36 23.62 -0.22
C LYS A 38 1.00 22.24 0.32
N HIS A 39 -0.28 22.02 0.61
CA HIS A 39 -0.78 20.73 1.06
C HIS A 39 -0.57 19.62 0.02
N CYS A 40 -0.96 19.85 -1.23
CA CYS A 40 -0.78 18.88 -2.31
C CYS A 40 0.70 18.59 -2.57
N PHE A 41 1.55 19.62 -2.62
CA PHE A 41 2.98 19.45 -2.84
C PHE A 41 3.62 18.55 -1.78
N VAL A 42 3.38 18.84 -0.50
CA VAL A 42 3.93 18.03 0.61
C VAL A 42 3.47 16.57 0.50
N ASN A 43 2.17 16.32 0.28
CA ASN A 43 1.64 14.97 0.19
C ASN A 43 2.12 14.21 -1.06
N LEU A 44 2.25 14.90 -2.21
CA LEU A 44 2.77 14.30 -3.44
C LEU A 44 4.25 13.97 -3.31
N SER A 45 5.07 14.85 -2.71
CA SER A 45 6.48 14.57 -2.45
C SER A 45 6.65 13.38 -1.50
N LEU A 46 5.86 13.33 -0.42
CA LEU A 46 5.88 12.18 0.50
C LEU A 46 5.45 10.88 -0.19
N SER A 47 4.37 10.93 -0.98
CA SER A 47 3.89 9.78 -1.76
C SER A 47 4.94 9.28 -2.75
N PHE A 48 5.63 10.19 -3.43
CA PHE A 48 6.69 9.85 -4.37
C PHE A 48 7.91 9.23 -3.67
N CYS A 49 8.36 9.81 -2.56
CA CYS A 49 9.41 9.21 -1.74
C CYS A 49 8.99 7.83 -1.23
N ASN A 50 7.74 7.66 -0.80
CA ASN A 50 7.21 6.38 -0.35
C ASN A 50 7.20 5.34 -1.48
N LEU A 51 6.83 5.74 -2.71
CA LEU A 51 6.89 4.86 -3.88
C LEU A 51 8.33 4.39 -4.15
N ILE A 52 9.31 5.28 -4.14
CA ILE A 52 10.70 4.87 -4.39
C ILE A 52 11.22 4.00 -3.24
N ILE A 53 11.04 4.44 -2.00
CA ILE A 53 11.66 3.77 -0.85
C ILE A 53 10.93 2.48 -0.52
N VAL A 54 9.61 2.50 -0.34
CA VAL A 54 8.89 1.30 0.07
C VAL A 54 8.67 0.38 -1.12
N ASP A 55 8.13 0.89 -2.23
CA ASP A 55 7.75 0.03 -3.35
C ASP A 55 8.98 -0.50 -4.09
N THR A 56 10.00 0.33 -4.34
CA THR A 56 11.19 -0.18 -5.04
C THR A 56 12.13 -0.92 -4.10
N PHE A 57 12.41 -0.41 -2.90
CA PHE A 57 13.41 -1.04 -2.04
C PHE A 57 12.83 -2.19 -1.23
N PHE A 58 11.73 -1.98 -0.51
CA PHE A 58 11.20 -2.99 0.41
C PHE A 58 10.54 -4.16 -0.35
N VAL A 59 9.70 -3.90 -1.36
CA VAL A 59 9.04 -4.99 -2.11
C VAL A 59 10.07 -5.79 -2.93
N THR A 60 11.00 -5.13 -3.61
CA THR A 60 12.04 -5.84 -4.37
C THR A 60 12.96 -6.64 -3.45
N LEU A 61 13.37 -6.07 -2.30
CA LEU A 61 14.22 -6.78 -1.33
C LEU A 61 13.47 -7.97 -0.73
N LEU A 62 12.19 -7.80 -0.41
CA LEU A 62 11.34 -8.88 0.09
C LEU A 62 11.22 -10.00 -0.95
N GLN A 63 10.90 -9.68 -2.21
CA GLN A 63 10.78 -10.66 -3.30
C GLN A 63 12.08 -11.40 -3.60
N LYS A 64 13.23 -10.73 -3.42
CA LYS A 64 14.57 -11.32 -3.60
C LYS A 64 15.13 -11.95 -2.32
N SER A 65 14.41 -11.86 -1.20
CA SER A 65 14.88 -12.43 0.05
C SER A 65 14.75 -13.95 0.02
N VAL A 66 15.72 -14.62 0.66
CA VAL A 66 15.73 -16.08 0.82
C VAL A 66 14.45 -16.58 1.52
N VAL A 67 13.82 -15.75 2.35
CA VAL A 67 12.53 -16.02 2.99
C VAL A 67 11.42 -16.21 1.95
N PHE A 68 11.36 -15.34 0.93
CA PHE A 68 10.33 -15.41 -0.10
C PHE A 68 10.53 -16.60 -1.03
N ASP A 69 11.78 -16.97 -1.30
CA ASP A 69 12.09 -18.19 -2.04
C ASP A 69 11.76 -19.46 -1.23
N HIS A 70 11.99 -19.47 0.08
CA HIS A 70 11.52 -20.57 0.95
C HIS A 70 9.99 -20.66 1.03
N LEU A 71 9.27 -19.54 0.99
CA LEU A 71 7.80 -19.54 0.90
C LEU A 71 7.29 -20.09 -0.43
N LYS A 72 8.06 -20.01 -1.51
CA LYS A 72 7.74 -20.71 -2.77
C LYS A 72 8.01 -22.21 -2.68
N ILE A 73 9.06 -22.62 -1.97
CA ILE A 73 9.44 -24.02 -1.79
C ILE A 73 8.46 -24.74 -0.85
N ILE A 74 8.00 -24.08 0.21
CA ILE A 74 6.97 -24.59 1.12
C ILE A 74 5.63 -23.99 0.70
N ASN A 75 4.97 -24.61 -0.27
CA ASN A 75 3.60 -24.27 -0.63
C ASN A 75 2.64 -24.78 0.47
N ILE A 76 2.58 -24.08 1.60
CA ILE A 76 1.77 -24.42 2.78
C ILE A 76 0.31 -24.67 2.40
N PHE A 77 -0.21 -23.92 1.42
CA PHE A 77 -1.57 -24.08 0.92
C PHE A 77 -1.80 -25.39 0.18
N GLU A 78 -0.78 -25.90 -0.52
CA GLU A 78 -0.80 -27.22 -1.15
C GLU A 78 -0.68 -28.34 -0.12
N LEU A 79 0.25 -28.20 0.84
CA LEU A 79 0.48 -29.17 1.90
C LEU A 79 -0.78 -29.39 2.77
N LEU A 80 -1.54 -28.33 3.00
CA LEU A 80 -2.81 -28.37 3.73
C LEU A 80 -4.01 -28.81 2.86
N GLY A 81 -3.81 -29.07 1.56
CA GLY A 81 -4.88 -29.51 0.65
C GLY A 81 -6.04 -28.52 0.52
N LEU A 82 -5.79 -27.23 0.74
CA LEU A 82 -6.86 -26.23 0.82
C LEU A 82 -7.41 -25.92 -0.57
N ASN A 83 -8.74 -25.88 -0.68
CA ASN A 83 -9.42 -25.37 -1.86
C ASN A 83 -9.22 -23.85 -2.02
N ALA A 84 -9.54 -23.29 -3.19
CA ALA A 84 -9.30 -21.88 -3.50
C ALA A 84 -9.92 -20.91 -2.47
N PHE A 85 -11.13 -21.19 -1.98
CA PHE A 85 -11.81 -20.33 -1.01
C PHE A 85 -11.10 -20.32 0.34
N LEU A 86 -10.68 -21.49 0.84
CA LEU A 86 -9.94 -21.61 2.09
C LEU A 86 -8.55 -20.96 1.99
N ARG A 87 -7.88 -21.07 0.83
CA ARG A 87 -6.62 -20.36 0.57
C ARG A 87 -6.82 -18.84 0.68
N ILE A 88 -7.84 -18.29 0.02
CA ILE A 88 -8.15 -16.86 0.06
C ILE A 88 -8.47 -16.42 1.49
N ALA A 89 -9.34 -17.15 2.20
CA ALA A 89 -9.72 -16.82 3.56
C ALA A 89 -8.50 -16.80 4.49
N LEU A 90 -7.64 -17.82 4.40
CA LEU A 90 -6.43 -17.90 5.20
C LEU A 90 -5.44 -16.77 4.85
N CYS A 91 -5.27 -16.44 3.57
CA CYS A 91 -4.47 -15.29 3.15
C CYS A 91 -4.98 -13.98 3.76
N ILE A 92 -6.30 -13.75 3.74
CA ILE A 92 -6.90 -12.55 4.34
C ILE A 92 -6.61 -12.51 5.84
N ILE A 93 -6.82 -13.61 6.56
CA ILE A 93 -6.59 -13.68 8.01
C ILE A 93 -5.11 -13.43 8.34
N LEU A 94 -4.20 -14.12 7.66
CA LEU A 94 -2.76 -13.97 7.91
C LEU A 94 -2.28 -12.56 7.57
N PHE A 95 -2.78 -11.98 6.47
CA PHE A 95 -2.45 -10.62 6.08
C PHE A 95 -2.99 -9.61 7.09
N ASP A 96 -4.23 -9.76 7.55
CA ASP A 96 -4.84 -8.91 8.56
C ASP A 96 -4.06 -8.98 9.89
N MET A 97 -3.72 -10.18 10.35
CA MET A 97 -2.90 -10.37 11.55
C MET A 97 -1.52 -9.71 11.40
N MET A 98 -0.85 -9.90 10.25
CA MET A 98 0.44 -9.27 9.96
C MET A 98 0.33 -7.75 9.99
N MET A 99 -0.70 -7.19 9.36
CA MET A 99 -0.94 -5.74 9.33
C MET A 99 -1.29 -5.20 10.72
N TYR A 100 -2.05 -5.93 11.53
CA TYR A 100 -2.33 -5.59 12.92
C TYR A 100 -1.04 -5.48 13.75
N PHE A 101 -0.17 -6.50 13.67
CA PHE A 101 1.10 -6.47 14.39
C PHE A 101 2.01 -5.36 13.88
N TRP A 102 2.08 -5.16 12.55
CA TRP A 102 2.84 -4.07 11.95
C TRP A 102 2.36 -2.71 12.45
N HIS A 103 1.06 -2.46 12.44
CA HIS A 103 0.46 -1.22 12.96
C HIS A 103 0.77 -1.03 14.45
N ARG A 104 0.64 -2.09 15.25
CA ARG A 104 0.98 -2.04 16.68
C ARG A 104 2.46 -1.73 16.92
N LEU A 105 3.37 -2.31 16.15
CA LEU A 105 4.80 -2.01 16.21
C LEU A 105 5.07 -0.55 15.85
N ASN A 106 4.39 -0.01 14.84
CA ASN A 106 4.48 1.40 14.47
C ASN A 106 4.07 2.35 15.60
N HIS A 107 3.11 1.96 16.44
CA HIS A 107 2.72 2.75 17.62
C HIS A 107 3.61 2.53 18.86
N LYS A 108 4.35 1.42 18.93
CA LYS A 108 5.17 1.08 20.10
C LYS A 108 6.64 1.45 19.96
N VAL A 109 7.20 1.34 18.75
CA VAL A 109 8.62 1.56 18.50
C VAL A 109 8.84 3.03 18.09
N PRO A 110 9.60 3.84 18.85
CA PRO A 110 9.74 5.27 18.57
C PRO A 110 10.28 5.60 17.18
N LEU A 111 11.17 4.76 16.65
CA LEU A 111 11.68 4.91 15.29
C LEU A 111 10.57 4.71 14.24
N LEU A 112 9.80 3.63 14.36
CA LEU A 112 8.70 3.32 13.42
C LEU A 112 7.59 4.36 13.52
N TRP A 113 7.29 4.84 14.72
CA TRP A 113 6.31 5.90 14.96
C TRP A 113 6.57 7.17 14.15
N ARG A 114 7.84 7.55 13.93
CA ARG A 114 8.20 8.73 13.13
C ARG A 114 7.68 8.65 11.69
N PHE A 115 7.60 7.45 11.14
CA PHE A 115 7.05 7.20 9.80
C PHE A 115 5.53 7.03 9.84
N HIS A 116 4.99 6.46 10.92
CA HIS A 116 3.56 6.19 11.03
C HIS A 116 2.71 7.40 11.41
N ARG A 117 3.24 8.36 12.17
CA ARG A 117 2.48 9.54 12.68
C ARG A 117 1.89 10.46 11.61
N VAL A 118 2.26 10.28 10.34
CA VAL A 118 1.74 11.05 9.19
C VAL A 118 0.41 10.48 8.71
N HIS A 119 0.16 9.20 9.00
CA HIS A 119 -1.17 8.59 8.86
C HIS A 119 -2.12 9.17 9.90
#